data_AF-A0A512UBU9-F1
#
_entry.id   AF-A0A512UBU9-F1
#
_cell.length_a   1.000
_cell.length_b   1.000
_cell.length_c   1.000
_cell.angle_alpha   90.00
_cell.angle_beta   90.00
_cell.angle_gamma   90.00
#
_symmetry.space_group_name_H-M   'P 1'
#
loop_
_entity.id
_entity.type
_entity.pdbx_description
1 polymer ?
#
loop_
_entity_poly.entity_id
_entity_poly.type
_entity_poly.pdbx_seq_one_letter_code
_entity_poly.pdbx_strand_id
1 'polypeptide(L)'
;MPFFVKPENRPENGLEHDMSLQFPASFPREISKRELIKNTPAFKESGYRYSRVLKSGKSASFLQKGSRLWAKSLLRAFGFGSGINLDLSRCTELLVHNDTVSVSPKRNLNPSLTNVVKRFIREIDRGHDDYLMELKTYLDPQIRLQVEHDVVDKHWFSLAGSSVFLKEYGYHLMVSRLEYSPDGSRNNPKFSFAYAQLYDSNWKEVNDVGLVVPTNINDGDRFFTVDDQHYTITHYPAMLPVPFYHDYAQPDMKYLGPEDPRLILVRNKDGHEEPALIYNSYHQKKASVDDDEDGVLVKEHMYFRSMWVSWGWQFQRGKFAVEDNHNPDFDNRIYNRVKELKIKNSKREKTQKNWTPFVSEHSRQEFGYDKHLLFVYRWAYLHILKCDITSEKGKCGFSYTAQDNMKVTSKVGPLRGGTPMVNLNTIIREHTQMPLKDLIPQGREIWVGFARAHFVECGCGKDFYRPNLVVIVKDPASNEDAKHRDMYRISHISSFTSLDVEAISWDPLRPLDLCVGTNAIIPNGISEWTAHNIAHW
;
A
#
# COMPACT_ATOMS: atom_id res chain seq x y z
N MET A 1 -46.61 -28.02 20.84
CA MET A 1 -45.78 -29.01 20.13
C MET A 1 -44.51 -28.31 19.67
N PRO A 2 -43.32 -28.67 20.17
CA PRO A 2 -42.07 -28.13 19.66
C PRO A 2 -41.71 -28.89 18.38
N PHE A 3 -41.51 -28.16 17.29
CA PHE A 3 -40.98 -28.73 16.06
C PHE A 3 -39.48 -28.96 16.23
N PHE A 4 -39.13 -30.22 16.52
CA PHE A 4 -37.79 -30.75 16.34
C PHE A 4 -37.46 -30.72 14.85
N VAL A 5 -36.60 -29.80 14.44
CA VAL A 5 -35.92 -29.87 13.14
C VAL A 5 -34.73 -30.82 13.34
N LYS A 6 -34.76 -31.96 12.65
CA LYS A 6 -33.62 -32.89 12.57
C LYS A 6 -32.41 -32.17 11.93
N PRO A 7 -31.17 -32.47 12.37
CA PRO A 7 -29.99 -32.06 11.62
C PRO A 7 -29.89 -32.94 10.37
N GLU A 8 -30.36 -32.44 9.23
CA GLU A 8 -30.11 -33.07 7.94
C GLU A 8 -28.72 -32.69 7.44
N ASN A 9 -27.93 -33.76 7.23
CA ASN A 9 -26.82 -33.90 6.30
C ASN A 9 -25.58 -33.02 6.51
N ARG A 10 -24.48 -33.70 6.87
CA ARG A 10 -23.12 -33.26 6.55
C ARG A 10 -23.07 -32.82 5.08
N PRO A 11 -22.42 -31.70 4.74
CA PRO A 11 -22.22 -31.36 3.34
C PRO A 11 -21.47 -32.51 2.66
N GLU A 12 -22.09 -33.05 1.62
CA GLU A 12 -21.41 -33.87 0.61
C GLU A 12 -20.12 -33.17 0.19
N ASN A 13 -19.03 -33.94 0.12
CA ASN A 13 -17.69 -33.54 -0.33
C ASN A 13 -17.68 -32.24 -1.12
N GLY A 14 -17.40 -31.13 -0.42
CA GLY A 14 -17.22 -29.83 -1.05
C GLY A 14 -16.15 -29.96 -2.12
N LEU A 15 -16.48 -29.60 -3.35
CA LEU A 15 -15.54 -29.56 -4.47
C LEU A 15 -14.30 -28.77 -4.04
N GLU A 16 -13.21 -29.47 -3.71
CA GLU A 16 -11.93 -28.88 -3.39
C GLU A 16 -11.51 -28.03 -4.60
N HIS A 17 -11.35 -26.72 -4.37
CA HIS A 17 -10.95 -25.82 -5.45
C HIS A 17 -9.48 -26.02 -5.73
N ASP A 18 -9.16 -26.41 -6.95
CA ASP A 18 -7.79 -26.56 -7.39
C ASP A 18 -7.10 -25.19 -7.43
N MET A 19 -5.95 -25.11 -6.78
CA MET A 19 -5.06 -23.94 -6.74
C MET A 19 -3.71 -24.32 -7.35
N SER A 20 -3.05 -23.35 -7.96
CA SER A 20 -1.61 -23.47 -8.25
C SER A 20 -0.81 -23.01 -7.02
N LEU A 21 0.35 -23.61 -6.78
CA LEU A 21 1.23 -23.28 -5.66
C LEU A 21 2.61 -22.84 -6.18
N GLN A 22 3.18 -21.78 -5.62
CA GLN A 22 4.52 -21.33 -5.99
C GLN A 22 5.40 -21.06 -4.76
N PHE A 23 6.62 -21.59 -4.82
CA PHE A 23 7.67 -21.33 -3.83
C PHE A 23 8.56 -20.16 -4.29
N PRO A 24 9.21 -19.43 -3.36
CA PRO A 24 10.15 -18.39 -3.72
C PRO A 24 11.35 -18.99 -4.45
N ALA A 25 12.04 -18.19 -5.27
CA ALA A 25 13.23 -18.62 -6.00
C ALA A 25 14.39 -18.97 -5.06
N SER A 26 14.44 -18.33 -3.89
CA SER A 26 15.37 -18.57 -2.78
C SER A 26 15.03 -19.80 -1.93
N PHE A 27 13.90 -20.48 -2.17
CA PHE A 27 13.53 -21.66 -1.39
C PHE A 27 14.58 -22.77 -1.53
N PRO A 28 14.97 -23.45 -0.44
CA PRO A 28 15.98 -24.52 -0.44
C PRO A 28 15.77 -25.55 -1.56
N ARG A 29 16.83 -25.86 -2.32
CA ARG A 29 16.73 -26.70 -3.54
C ARG A 29 16.76 -28.19 -3.21
N GLU A 30 17.39 -28.54 -2.11
CA GLU A 30 17.55 -29.86 -1.52
C GLU A 30 16.26 -30.39 -0.90
N ILE A 31 15.32 -29.50 -0.57
CA ILE A 31 14.03 -29.88 0.03
C ILE A 31 13.07 -30.36 -1.05
N SER A 32 12.60 -31.60 -0.90
CA SER A 32 11.57 -32.19 -1.77
C SER A 32 10.23 -31.48 -1.56
N LYS A 33 9.89 -30.58 -2.48
CA LYS A 33 8.60 -29.85 -2.48
C LYS A 33 7.40 -30.80 -2.46
N ARG A 34 7.50 -31.95 -3.13
CA ARG A 34 6.44 -32.97 -3.16
C ARG A 34 6.19 -33.59 -1.78
N GLU A 35 7.26 -33.94 -1.08
CA GLU A 35 7.17 -34.53 0.26
C GLU A 35 6.68 -33.49 1.27
N LEU A 36 7.17 -32.26 1.16
CA LEU A 36 6.74 -31.15 1.99
C LEU A 36 5.22 -30.92 1.87
N ILE A 37 4.69 -30.80 0.65
CA ILE A 37 3.25 -30.60 0.42
C ILE A 37 2.41 -31.75 1.01
N LYS A 38 2.90 -32.99 0.90
CA LYS A 38 2.18 -34.18 1.39
C LYS A 38 2.16 -34.28 2.92
N ASN A 39 3.27 -33.93 3.56
CA ASN A 39 3.52 -34.25 4.96
C ASN A 39 3.33 -33.07 5.91
N THR A 40 3.25 -31.84 5.41
CA THR A 40 3.12 -30.63 6.24
C THR A 40 1.64 -30.23 6.42
N PRO A 41 1.15 -30.06 7.67
CA PRO A 41 -0.24 -29.67 7.96
C PRO A 41 -0.72 -28.41 7.24
N ALA A 42 0.16 -27.40 7.07
CA ALA A 42 -0.18 -26.12 6.44
C ALA A 42 -0.79 -26.23 5.05
N PHE A 43 -0.42 -27.26 4.28
CA PHE A 43 -1.00 -27.48 2.95
C PHE A 43 -2.41 -28.07 3.03
N LYS A 44 -2.72 -28.83 4.09
CA LYS A 44 -4.05 -29.43 4.31
C LYS A 44 -5.01 -28.43 4.94
N GLU A 45 -4.58 -27.75 6.01
CA GLU A 45 -5.39 -26.77 6.74
C GLU A 45 -5.74 -25.53 5.91
N SER A 46 -5.02 -25.31 4.81
CA SER A 46 -5.39 -24.24 3.88
C SER A 46 -6.80 -24.41 3.28
N GLY A 47 -7.39 -25.63 3.30
CA GLY A 47 -8.70 -25.90 2.69
C GLY A 47 -8.67 -25.91 1.16
N TYR A 48 -7.48 -25.92 0.56
CA TYR A 48 -7.27 -25.93 -0.88
C TYR A 48 -6.47 -27.16 -1.32
N ARG A 49 -6.79 -27.66 -2.52
CA ARG A 49 -6.00 -28.68 -3.19
C ARG A 49 -5.02 -28.03 -4.15
N TYR A 50 -3.74 -28.37 -4.05
CA TYR A 50 -2.72 -27.85 -4.97
C TYR A 50 -2.49 -28.82 -6.13
N SER A 51 -3.14 -28.56 -7.27
CA SER A 51 -3.05 -29.43 -8.45
C SER A 51 -1.75 -29.25 -9.23
N ARG A 52 -1.10 -28.09 -9.09
CA ARG A 52 0.12 -27.73 -9.83
C ARG A 52 1.09 -26.93 -8.96
N VAL A 53 2.35 -27.38 -8.92
CA VAL A 53 3.46 -26.57 -8.39
C VAL A 53 4.12 -25.81 -9.55
N LEU A 54 4.04 -24.48 -9.50
CA LEU A 54 4.64 -23.59 -10.49
C LEU A 54 6.16 -23.52 -10.29
N LYS A 55 6.89 -23.34 -11.39
CA LYS A 55 8.32 -23.02 -11.33
C LYS A 55 8.46 -21.62 -10.72
N SER A 56 9.57 -21.37 -10.02
CA SER A 56 9.91 -20.02 -9.59
C SER A 56 9.93 -19.07 -10.80
N GLY A 57 9.50 -17.84 -10.59
CA GLY A 57 9.43 -16.84 -11.64
C GLY A 57 10.81 -16.63 -12.25
N LYS A 58 10.89 -16.57 -13.58
CA LYS A 58 12.04 -15.95 -14.23
C LYS A 58 11.89 -14.45 -14.02
N SER A 59 12.97 -13.76 -13.64
CA SER A 59 13.05 -12.31 -13.82
C SER A 59 12.83 -12.04 -15.31
N ALA A 60 11.65 -11.55 -15.68
CA ALA A 60 11.40 -11.27 -17.08
C ALA A 60 12.27 -10.07 -17.48
N SER A 61 12.62 -9.96 -18.76
CA SER A 61 13.07 -8.68 -19.30
C SER A 61 11.82 -7.90 -19.67
N PHE A 62 11.46 -6.91 -18.86
CA PHE A 62 10.12 -6.31 -18.85
C PHE A 62 9.88 -5.18 -19.85
N LEU A 63 10.90 -4.74 -20.60
CA LEU A 63 10.63 -3.78 -21.67
C LEU A 63 9.97 -4.47 -22.86
N GLN A 64 8.63 -4.34 -22.93
CA GLN A 64 7.99 -4.28 -24.23
C GLN A 64 8.65 -3.11 -24.98
N LYS A 65 9.42 -3.41 -26.04
CA LYS A 65 9.97 -2.37 -26.92
C LYS A 65 8.82 -1.43 -27.29
N GLY A 66 9.02 -0.14 -27.03
CA GLY A 66 8.01 0.90 -27.29
C GLY A 66 7.43 0.69 -28.69
N SER A 67 6.15 0.36 -28.74
CA SER A 67 5.47 0.14 -30.01
C SER A 67 5.16 1.49 -30.66
N ARG A 68 4.93 1.51 -31.97
CA ARG A 68 4.41 2.71 -32.66
C ARG A 68 3.06 3.21 -32.12
N LEU A 69 2.38 2.42 -31.27
CA LEU A 69 1.09 2.73 -30.66
C LEU A 69 1.19 3.47 -29.33
N TRP A 70 2.39 3.67 -28.79
CA TRP A 70 2.56 4.43 -27.54
C TRP A 70 2.45 5.92 -27.84
N ALA A 71 1.64 6.62 -27.04
CA ALA A 71 1.48 8.06 -27.15
C ALA A 71 2.73 8.77 -26.64
N LYS A 72 3.06 9.91 -27.23
CA LYS A 72 4.11 10.80 -26.72
C LYS A 72 3.46 11.91 -25.90
N SER A 73 3.79 11.96 -24.61
CA SER A 73 3.33 13.02 -23.71
C SER A 73 4.48 13.97 -23.41
N LEU A 74 4.23 15.28 -23.50
CA LEU A 74 5.20 16.31 -23.12
C LEU A 74 5.31 16.36 -21.60
N LEU A 75 6.54 16.33 -21.11
CA LEU A 75 6.88 16.52 -19.71
C LEU A 75 7.70 17.80 -19.56
N ARG A 76 7.05 18.86 -19.10
CA ARG A 76 7.74 20.10 -18.73
C ARG A 76 8.14 20.03 -17.27
N ALA A 77 9.45 19.92 -17.01
CA ALA A 77 10.06 19.87 -15.69
C ALA A 77 10.72 21.20 -15.32
N PHE A 78 10.53 21.63 -14.07
CA PHE A 78 11.20 22.76 -13.46
C PHE A 78 12.30 22.23 -12.57
N GLY A 79 13.55 22.50 -12.93
CA GLY A 79 14.74 22.07 -12.23
C GLY A 79 15.25 23.07 -11.20
N PHE A 80 16.47 22.81 -10.75
CA PHE A 80 17.22 23.60 -9.79
C PHE A 80 18.65 23.75 -10.27
N GLY A 81 19.36 24.78 -9.80
CA GLY A 81 20.80 24.94 -10.07
C GLY A 81 21.21 26.31 -10.61
N SER A 82 20.25 27.10 -11.09
CA SER A 82 20.50 28.46 -11.57
C SER A 82 19.77 29.49 -10.70
N GLY A 83 20.52 30.41 -10.09
CA GLY A 83 19.94 31.52 -9.34
C GLY A 83 19.27 32.51 -10.29
N ILE A 84 17.95 32.63 -10.21
CA ILE A 84 17.19 33.61 -11.01
C ILE A 84 17.01 34.95 -10.28
N ASN A 85 17.49 35.10 -9.05
CA ASN A 85 17.32 36.32 -8.23
C ASN A 85 15.86 36.80 -8.14
N LEU A 86 14.91 35.85 -8.07
CA LEU A 86 13.46 36.10 -8.10
C LEU A 86 12.92 36.74 -9.39
N ASP A 87 13.73 36.86 -10.45
CA ASP A 87 13.29 37.26 -11.77
C ASP A 87 12.57 36.09 -12.47
N LEU A 88 11.23 36.09 -12.36
CA LEU A 88 10.38 35.05 -12.93
C LEU A 88 10.46 34.97 -14.46
N SER A 89 10.91 36.02 -15.15
CA SER A 89 11.07 35.99 -16.62
C SER A 89 12.14 34.98 -17.05
N ARG A 90 13.18 34.80 -16.21
CA ARG A 90 14.32 33.89 -16.45
C ARG A 90 14.02 32.44 -16.07
N CYS A 91 12.87 32.16 -15.45
CA CYS A 91 12.49 30.81 -15.05
C CYS A 91 12.38 29.86 -16.26
N THR A 92 11.76 30.32 -17.34
CA THR A 92 11.57 29.51 -18.56
C THR A 92 12.88 29.22 -19.28
N GLU A 93 13.83 30.14 -19.24
CA GLU A 93 15.12 29.98 -19.93
C GLU A 93 16.08 29.07 -19.14
N LEU A 94 16.17 29.26 -17.81
CA LEU A 94 17.25 28.69 -17.01
C LEU A 94 16.86 27.47 -16.18
N LEU A 95 15.56 27.25 -15.96
CA LEU A 95 15.08 26.22 -15.04
C LEU A 95 14.06 25.27 -15.68
N VAL A 96 13.58 25.54 -16.89
CA VAL A 96 12.60 24.67 -17.56
C VAL A 96 13.29 23.72 -18.52
N HIS A 97 13.06 22.43 -18.31
CA HIS A 97 13.45 21.34 -19.20
C HIS A 97 12.19 20.73 -19.82
N ASN A 98 12.17 20.61 -21.14
CA ASN A 98 11.08 19.97 -21.87
C ASN A 98 11.57 18.61 -22.37
N ASP A 99 10.95 17.56 -21.87
CA ASP A 99 11.21 16.19 -22.28
C ASP A 99 9.93 15.54 -22.83
N THR A 100 10.06 14.40 -23.48
CA THR A 100 8.92 13.61 -23.93
C THR A 100 8.97 12.23 -23.30
N VAL A 101 7.86 11.80 -22.71
CA VAL A 101 7.68 10.43 -22.20
C VAL A 101 6.77 9.66 -23.15
N SER A 102 7.09 8.39 -23.38
CA SER A 102 6.20 7.50 -24.14
C SER A 102 5.28 6.76 -23.18
N VAL A 103 3.98 6.80 -23.43
CA VAL A 103 2.95 6.21 -22.58
C VAL A 103 2.22 5.12 -23.37
N SER A 104 2.15 3.92 -22.79
CA SER A 104 1.34 2.84 -23.35
C SER A 104 -0.16 3.16 -23.27
N PRO A 105 -1.00 2.56 -24.14
CA PRO A 105 -2.45 2.64 -24.00
C PRO A 105 -2.93 2.24 -22.59
N LYS A 106 -3.92 2.95 -22.06
CA LYS A 106 -4.53 2.65 -20.75
C LYS A 106 -5.11 1.23 -20.73
N ARG A 107 -4.97 0.55 -19.60
CA ARG A 107 -5.58 -0.77 -19.35
C ARG A 107 -6.45 -0.69 -18.10
N ASN A 108 -7.63 -1.29 -18.17
CA ASN A 108 -8.50 -1.42 -17.01
C ASN A 108 -8.08 -2.66 -16.21
N LEU A 109 -7.65 -2.45 -14.97
CA LEU A 109 -7.26 -3.51 -14.03
C LEU A 109 -8.29 -3.70 -12.91
N ASN A 110 -9.47 -3.09 -13.02
CA ASN A 110 -10.51 -3.27 -12.01
C ASN A 110 -11.03 -4.71 -12.05
N PRO A 111 -11.17 -5.38 -10.90
CA PRO A 111 -11.78 -6.70 -10.84
C PRO A 111 -13.28 -6.62 -11.13
N SER A 112 -13.87 -7.75 -11.54
CA SER A 112 -15.33 -7.91 -11.49
C SER A 112 -15.78 -7.97 -10.03
N LEU A 113 -16.43 -6.91 -9.55
CA LEU A 113 -16.88 -6.84 -8.15
C LEU A 113 -17.85 -7.95 -7.81
N THR A 114 -18.75 -8.33 -8.73
CA THR A 114 -19.62 -9.50 -8.58
C THR A 114 -18.83 -10.79 -8.35
N ASN A 115 -17.73 -11.02 -9.07
CA ASN A 115 -16.88 -12.20 -8.85
C ASN A 115 -16.14 -12.14 -7.51
N VAL A 116 -15.68 -10.95 -7.11
CA VAL A 116 -15.05 -10.73 -5.79
C VAL A 116 -16.04 -11.07 -4.67
N VAL A 117 -17.26 -10.55 -4.74
CA VAL A 117 -18.30 -10.79 -3.73
C VAL A 117 -18.74 -12.26 -3.71
N LYS A 118 -18.92 -12.89 -4.88
CA LYS A 118 -19.18 -14.35 -4.97
C LYS A 118 -18.05 -15.17 -4.33
N ARG A 119 -16.80 -14.72 -4.41
CA ARG A 119 -15.69 -15.37 -3.71
C ARG A 119 -15.82 -15.20 -2.19
N PHE A 120 -16.15 -14.02 -1.68
CA PHE A 120 -16.36 -13.82 -0.25
C PHE A 120 -17.48 -14.71 0.30
N ILE A 121 -18.59 -14.82 -0.43
CA ILE A 121 -19.69 -15.74 -0.07
C ILE A 121 -19.16 -17.18 0.05
N ARG A 122 -18.38 -17.66 -0.93
CA ARG A 122 -17.79 -19.01 -0.89
C ARG A 122 -16.86 -19.22 0.31
N GLU A 123 -16.02 -18.24 0.65
CA GLU A 123 -15.13 -18.36 1.81
C GLU A 123 -15.90 -18.31 3.14
N ILE A 124 -16.97 -17.52 3.23
CA ILE A 124 -17.89 -17.52 4.38
C ILE A 124 -18.60 -18.88 4.51
N ASP A 125 -19.03 -19.47 3.40
CA ASP A 125 -19.68 -20.79 3.39
C ASP A 125 -18.73 -21.91 3.82
N ARG A 126 -17.44 -21.78 3.51
CA ARG A 126 -16.38 -22.70 3.96
C ARG A 126 -16.06 -22.54 5.44
N GLY A 127 -16.09 -21.32 5.96
CA GLY A 127 -15.83 -21.02 7.37
C GLY A 127 -14.36 -21.12 7.80
N HIS A 128 -13.41 -21.22 6.86
CA HIS A 128 -11.97 -21.33 7.16
C HIS A 128 -11.24 -19.98 7.24
N ASP A 129 -11.84 -18.89 6.74
CA ASP A 129 -11.25 -17.55 6.78
C ASP A 129 -11.74 -16.79 8.02
N ASP A 130 -10.93 -16.78 9.09
CA ASP A 130 -11.24 -16.12 10.35
C ASP A 130 -11.62 -14.64 10.21
N TYR A 131 -11.05 -13.95 9.21
CA TYR A 131 -11.25 -12.53 8.98
C TYR A 131 -12.58 -12.27 8.29
N LEU A 132 -12.94 -13.05 7.26
CA LEU A 132 -14.28 -12.99 6.68
C LEU A 132 -15.36 -13.48 7.65
N MET A 133 -15.05 -14.47 8.49
CA MET A 133 -15.96 -14.94 9.53
C MET A 133 -16.21 -13.89 10.61
N GLU A 134 -15.24 -13.02 10.90
CA GLU A 134 -15.44 -11.81 11.70
C GLU A 134 -16.45 -10.86 11.04
N LEU A 135 -16.31 -10.62 9.75
CA LEU A 135 -17.12 -9.64 9.02
C LEU A 135 -18.48 -10.19 8.58
N LYS A 136 -18.71 -11.50 8.73
CA LYS A 136 -19.91 -12.22 8.31
C LYS A 136 -21.19 -11.51 8.74
N THR A 137 -21.29 -11.10 10.01
CA THR A 137 -22.47 -10.43 10.56
C THR A 137 -22.80 -9.11 9.85
N TYR A 138 -21.79 -8.39 9.35
CA TYR A 138 -22.00 -7.14 8.62
C TYR A 138 -22.28 -7.36 7.13
N LEU A 139 -21.70 -8.39 6.53
CA LEU A 139 -21.65 -8.57 5.08
C LEU A 139 -22.66 -9.60 4.57
N ASP A 140 -22.71 -10.79 5.17
CA ASP A 140 -23.27 -12.01 4.57
C ASP A 140 -24.73 -11.88 4.08
N PRO A 141 -25.68 -11.36 4.87
CA PRO A 141 -27.06 -11.21 4.39
C PRO A 141 -27.16 -10.25 3.20
N GLN A 142 -26.39 -9.16 3.23
CA GLN A 142 -26.47 -8.09 2.23
C GLN A 142 -25.78 -8.50 0.92
N ILE A 143 -24.61 -9.13 1.01
CA ILE A 143 -23.86 -9.50 -0.19
C ILE A 143 -24.56 -10.60 -1.01
N ARG A 144 -25.30 -11.51 -0.37
CA ARG A 144 -26.11 -12.52 -1.07
C ARG A 144 -27.25 -11.88 -1.85
N LEU A 145 -28.01 -10.99 -1.21
CA LEU A 145 -29.07 -10.22 -1.86
C LEU A 145 -28.52 -9.38 -3.02
N GLN A 146 -27.35 -8.77 -2.85
CA GLN A 146 -26.71 -7.98 -3.92
C GLN A 146 -26.33 -8.83 -5.13
N VAL A 147 -25.86 -10.06 -4.93
CA VAL A 147 -25.56 -11.00 -6.02
C VAL A 147 -26.83 -11.53 -6.67
N GLU A 148 -27.85 -11.88 -5.88
CA GLU A 148 -29.14 -12.37 -6.36
C GLU A 148 -29.85 -11.35 -7.26
N HIS A 149 -29.81 -10.08 -6.88
CA HIS A 149 -30.47 -8.99 -7.61
C HIS A 149 -29.56 -8.26 -8.60
N ASP A 150 -28.32 -8.72 -8.81
CA ASP A 150 -27.33 -8.11 -9.71
C ASP A 150 -27.11 -6.60 -9.44
N VAL A 151 -26.94 -6.24 -8.17
CA VAL A 151 -26.73 -4.86 -7.71
C VAL A 151 -25.41 -4.65 -6.98
N VAL A 152 -24.45 -5.58 -7.09
CA VAL A 152 -23.14 -5.49 -6.43
C VAL A 152 -22.43 -4.17 -6.76
N ASP A 153 -22.41 -3.78 -8.03
CA ASP A 153 -21.73 -2.55 -8.51
C ASP A 153 -22.37 -1.25 -7.99
N LYS A 154 -23.55 -1.32 -7.35
CA LYS A 154 -24.18 -0.16 -6.69
C LYS A 154 -23.68 0.05 -5.26
N HIS A 155 -23.08 -0.98 -4.64
CA HIS A 155 -22.70 -0.97 -3.23
C HIS A 155 -21.20 -1.18 -3.01
N TRP A 156 -20.51 -1.75 -3.98
CA TRP A 156 -19.08 -2.00 -3.92
C TRP A 156 -18.34 -1.11 -4.91
N PHE A 157 -17.17 -0.63 -4.51
CA PHE A 157 -16.33 0.21 -5.37
C PHE A 157 -14.87 -0.20 -5.24
N SER A 158 -14.15 -0.22 -6.35
CA SER A 158 -12.69 -0.39 -6.35
C SER A 158 -12.03 0.96 -6.60
N LEU A 159 -11.19 1.42 -5.68
CA LEU A 159 -10.29 2.54 -5.93
C LEU A 159 -8.92 2.03 -6.39
N ALA A 160 -8.21 2.89 -7.10
CA ALA A 160 -6.94 2.53 -7.72
C ALA A 160 -5.90 2.04 -6.70
N GLY A 161 -5.25 0.93 -7.04
CA GLY A 161 -4.28 0.26 -6.20
C GLY A 161 -2.83 0.69 -6.38
N SER A 162 -2.00 0.29 -5.43
CA SER A 162 -0.55 0.42 -5.45
C SER A 162 0.07 -0.95 -5.69
N SER A 163 1.18 -1.02 -6.41
CA SER A 163 1.78 -2.30 -6.80
C SER A 163 3.29 -2.31 -6.60
N VAL A 164 3.83 -3.50 -6.36
CA VAL A 164 5.27 -3.80 -6.32
C VAL A 164 5.54 -5.10 -7.08
N PHE A 165 6.73 -5.22 -7.66
CA PHE A 165 7.17 -6.45 -8.31
C PHE A 165 7.85 -7.41 -7.32
N LEU A 166 7.27 -8.61 -7.14
CA LEU A 166 7.79 -9.65 -6.27
C LEU A 166 8.78 -10.53 -7.03
N LYS A 167 10.06 -10.15 -7.01
CA LYS A 167 11.13 -10.81 -7.80
C LYS A 167 11.24 -12.32 -7.57
N GLU A 168 11.07 -12.78 -6.34
CA GLU A 168 11.11 -14.20 -5.95
C GLU A 168 10.03 -15.06 -6.64
N TYR A 169 8.93 -14.44 -7.07
CA TYR A 169 7.79 -15.13 -7.68
C TYR A 169 7.56 -14.73 -9.14
N GLY A 170 8.07 -13.58 -9.58
CA GLY A 170 7.85 -13.07 -10.94
C GLY A 170 6.46 -12.49 -11.17
N TYR A 171 5.83 -11.93 -10.14
CA TYR A 171 4.50 -11.30 -10.21
C TYR A 171 4.53 -9.87 -9.72
N HIS A 172 3.69 -9.02 -10.30
CA HIS A 172 3.29 -7.76 -9.66
C HIS A 172 2.20 -8.06 -8.64
N LEU A 173 2.46 -7.76 -7.37
CA LEU A 173 1.43 -7.71 -6.34
C LEU A 173 0.79 -6.32 -6.40
N MET A 174 -0.52 -6.25 -6.57
CA MET A 174 -1.29 -5.01 -6.53
C MET A 174 -2.26 -5.06 -5.36
N VAL A 175 -2.26 -4.02 -4.54
CA VAL A 175 -3.21 -3.83 -3.44
C VAL A 175 -4.07 -2.61 -3.72
N SER A 176 -5.36 -2.85 -3.92
CA SER A 176 -6.40 -1.85 -4.17
C SER A 176 -7.26 -1.62 -2.92
N ARG A 177 -7.91 -0.46 -2.81
CA ARG A 177 -8.93 -0.22 -1.79
C ARG A 177 -10.26 -0.71 -2.35
N LEU A 178 -10.80 -1.76 -1.75
CA LEU A 178 -12.15 -2.24 -2.01
C LEU A 178 -13.09 -1.63 -0.96
N GLU A 179 -14.03 -0.81 -1.41
CA GLU A 179 -14.99 -0.11 -0.56
C GLU A 179 -16.34 -0.82 -0.59
N TYR A 180 -16.99 -0.90 0.57
CA TYR A 180 -18.39 -1.32 0.69
C TYR A 180 -19.21 -0.20 1.32
N SER A 181 -20.26 0.23 0.62
CA SER A 181 -21.24 1.22 1.07
C SER A 181 -22.66 0.67 0.97
N PRO A 182 -23.32 0.39 2.12
CA PRO A 182 -24.71 -0.06 2.14
C PRO A 182 -25.68 0.92 1.46
N ASP A 183 -25.41 2.22 1.54
CA ASP A 183 -26.23 3.29 0.92
C ASP A 183 -25.82 3.61 -0.53
N GLY A 184 -24.82 2.92 -1.08
CA GLY A 184 -24.27 3.18 -2.41
C GLY A 184 -23.46 4.48 -2.54
N SER A 185 -23.17 5.16 -1.43
CA SER A 185 -22.37 6.40 -1.44
C SER A 185 -20.87 6.10 -1.48
N ARG A 186 -20.25 6.26 -2.65
CA ARG A 186 -18.78 6.14 -2.81
C ARG A 186 -17.98 7.10 -1.91
N ASN A 187 -18.55 8.24 -1.52
CA ASN A 187 -17.85 9.24 -0.69
C ASN A 187 -17.78 8.85 0.79
N ASN A 188 -18.73 8.05 1.27
CA ASN A 188 -18.89 7.76 2.69
C ASN A 188 -18.99 6.24 2.94
N PRO A 189 -18.00 5.44 2.48
CA PRO A 189 -18.08 3.99 2.58
C PRO A 189 -18.11 3.55 4.04
N LYS A 190 -18.83 2.47 4.33
CA LYS A 190 -18.84 1.86 5.65
C LYS A 190 -17.52 1.14 5.92
N PHE A 191 -17.11 0.31 4.96
CA PHE A 191 -15.87 -0.46 5.05
C PHE A 191 -14.92 -0.17 3.91
N SER A 192 -13.64 -0.30 4.21
CA SER A 192 -12.53 -0.29 3.26
C SER A 192 -11.64 -1.48 3.53
N PHE A 193 -11.32 -2.22 2.49
CA PHE A 193 -10.50 -3.41 2.57
C PHE A 193 -9.29 -3.28 1.65
N ALA A 194 -8.16 -3.83 2.10
CA ALA A 194 -6.98 -3.98 1.26
C ALA A 194 -7.14 -5.25 0.42
N TYR A 195 -7.49 -5.10 -0.86
CA TYR A 195 -7.71 -6.22 -1.77
C TYR A 195 -6.45 -6.46 -2.61
N ALA A 196 -5.87 -7.65 -2.47
CA ALA A 196 -4.62 -8.02 -3.09
C ALA A 196 -4.84 -8.95 -4.29
N GLN A 197 -4.22 -8.61 -5.42
CA GLN A 197 -4.26 -9.36 -6.67
C GLN A 197 -2.83 -9.55 -7.20
N LEU A 198 -2.59 -10.66 -7.91
CA LEU A 198 -1.33 -10.91 -8.60
C LEU A 198 -1.50 -10.68 -10.10
N TYR A 199 -0.50 -10.09 -10.72
CA TYR A 199 -0.43 -9.91 -12.16
C TYR A 199 0.90 -10.44 -12.70
N ASP A 200 0.86 -11.06 -13.87
CA ASP A 200 2.08 -11.45 -14.58
C ASP A 200 2.81 -10.23 -15.18
N SER A 201 3.95 -10.48 -15.83
CA SER A 201 4.75 -9.46 -16.52
C SER A 201 4.01 -8.69 -17.61
N ASN A 202 2.87 -9.20 -18.09
CA ASN A 202 2.04 -8.58 -19.10
C ASN A 202 0.83 -7.86 -18.48
N TRP A 203 0.80 -7.69 -17.16
CA TRP A 203 -0.34 -7.12 -16.42
C TRP A 203 -1.64 -7.91 -16.64
N LYS A 204 -1.55 -9.22 -16.87
CA LYS A 204 -2.70 -10.11 -16.84
C LYS A 204 -2.85 -10.67 -15.43
N GLU A 205 -4.06 -10.56 -14.88
CA GLU A 205 -4.34 -11.08 -13.55
C GLU A 205 -4.12 -12.60 -13.49
N VAL A 206 -3.47 -13.04 -12.42
CA VAL A 206 -3.20 -14.43 -12.10
C VAL A 206 -4.06 -14.80 -10.90
N ASN A 207 -5.08 -15.63 -11.16
CA ASN A 207 -6.04 -16.09 -10.15
C ASN A 207 -5.68 -17.48 -9.63
N ASP A 208 -6.22 -17.81 -8.46
CA ASP A 208 -6.17 -19.15 -7.87
C ASP A 208 -4.75 -19.67 -7.64
N VAL A 209 -3.90 -18.79 -7.11
CA VAL A 209 -2.49 -19.06 -6.77
C VAL A 209 -2.25 -18.90 -5.28
N GLY A 210 -1.62 -19.90 -4.66
CA GLY A 210 -0.99 -19.81 -3.35
C GLY A 210 0.51 -19.53 -3.48
N LEU A 211 1.01 -18.52 -2.78
CA LEU A 211 2.45 -18.27 -2.64
C LEU A 211 2.91 -18.77 -1.28
N VAL A 212 3.96 -19.59 -1.26
CA VAL A 212 4.68 -19.92 -0.02
C VAL A 212 5.54 -18.72 0.33
N VAL A 213 5.30 -18.05 1.45
CA VAL A 213 5.96 -16.78 1.81
C VAL A 213 6.66 -16.88 3.16
N PRO A 214 7.81 -16.20 3.37
CA PRO A 214 8.47 -16.15 4.66
C PRO A 214 7.63 -15.35 5.68
N THR A 215 7.68 -15.74 6.95
CA THR A 215 6.85 -15.14 8.00
C THR A 215 7.54 -15.10 9.37
N ASN A 216 6.95 -14.37 10.33
CA ASN A 216 7.51 -14.13 11.67
C ASN A 216 6.95 -15.06 12.75
N ILE A 217 5.96 -15.89 12.44
CA ILE A 217 5.34 -16.81 13.41
C ILE A 217 5.30 -18.23 12.87
N ASN A 218 5.35 -19.20 13.77
CA ASN A 218 5.25 -20.63 13.48
C ASN A 218 4.14 -21.30 14.31
N ASP A 219 3.14 -20.52 14.73
CA ASP A 219 2.13 -20.91 15.70
C ASP A 219 0.82 -21.33 15.01
N GLY A 220 0.53 -22.63 15.09
CA GLY A 220 -0.64 -23.26 14.51
C GLY A 220 -0.37 -23.92 13.16
N ASP A 221 -1.32 -24.73 12.71
CA ASP A 221 -1.11 -25.67 11.62
C ASP A 221 -0.95 -25.02 10.24
N ARG A 222 -1.30 -23.74 10.08
CA ARG A 222 -1.09 -22.97 8.83
C ARG A 222 0.34 -22.48 8.60
N PHE A 223 1.26 -22.73 9.54
CA PHE A 223 2.67 -22.35 9.46
C PHE A 223 3.57 -23.58 9.44
N PHE A 224 4.76 -23.44 8.89
CA PHE A 224 5.77 -24.49 8.89
C PHE A 224 7.19 -23.91 8.84
N THR A 225 8.18 -24.71 9.19
CA THR A 225 9.59 -24.29 9.25
C THR A 225 10.44 -25.14 8.32
N VAL A 226 11.36 -24.51 7.60
CA VAL A 226 12.39 -25.16 6.79
C VAL A 226 13.69 -24.39 7.03
N ASP A 227 14.75 -25.10 7.44
CA ASP A 227 16.09 -24.53 7.70
C ASP A 227 16.04 -23.25 8.56
N ASP A 228 15.38 -23.34 9.72
CA ASP A 228 15.15 -22.24 10.68
C ASP A 228 14.32 -21.04 10.17
N GLN A 229 13.88 -21.05 8.91
CA GLN A 229 12.98 -20.04 8.35
C GLN A 229 11.52 -20.51 8.45
N HIS A 230 10.65 -19.65 8.99
CA HIS A 230 9.21 -19.91 9.05
C HIS A 230 8.52 -19.46 7.76
N TYR A 231 7.54 -20.23 7.32
CA TYR A 231 6.75 -20.02 6.11
C TYR A 231 5.25 -20.19 6.37
N THR A 232 4.44 -19.59 5.51
CA THR A 232 3.00 -19.87 5.37
C THR A 232 2.60 -19.80 3.90
N ILE A 233 1.33 -20.06 3.60
CA ILE A 233 0.78 -19.99 2.25
C ILE A 233 -0.20 -18.82 2.20
N THR A 234 0.03 -17.86 1.30
CA THR A 234 -0.90 -16.75 1.04
C THR A 234 -1.59 -16.94 -0.30
N HIS A 235 -2.91 -16.96 -0.30
CA HIS A 235 -3.72 -17.21 -1.50
C HIS A 235 -4.14 -15.91 -2.16
N TYR A 236 -4.20 -15.90 -3.49
CA TYR A 236 -4.56 -14.73 -4.27
C TYR A 236 -5.63 -15.05 -5.35
N PRO A 237 -6.46 -14.06 -5.71
CA PRO A 237 -6.62 -12.78 -5.00
C PRO A 237 -7.27 -12.94 -3.61
N ALA A 238 -7.02 -12.00 -2.70
CA ALA A 238 -7.51 -12.06 -1.33
C ALA A 238 -7.79 -10.70 -0.71
N MET A 239 -8.74 -10.67 0.23
CA MET A 239 -8.86 -9.58 1.17
C MET A 239 -7.78 -9.75 2.25
N LEU A 240 -6.82 -8.84 2.31
CA LEU A 240 -5.76 -8.91 3.33
C LEU A 240 -6.40 -8.73 4.72
N PRO A 241 -6.10 -9.61 5.70
CA PRO A 241 -6.65 -9.53 7.06
C PRO A 241 -5.99 -8.43 7.87
N VAL A 242 -6.08 -7.18 7.40
CA VAL A 242 -5.60 -5.99 8.10
C VAL A 242 -6.59 -5.68 9.23
N PRO A 243 -6.19 -5.80 10.51
CA PRO A 243 -7.07 -5.56 11.63
C PRO A 243 -7.46 -4.08 11.69
N PHE A 244 -8.73 -3.84 12.01
CA PHE A 244 -9.26 -2.51 12.31
C PHE A 244 -10.28 -2.58 13.45
N TYR A 245 -10.51 -1.43 14.08
CA TYR A 245 -11.48 -1.31 15.15
C TYR A 245 -12.90 -1.25 14.56
N HIS A 246 -13.80 -2.06 15.12
CA HIS A 246 -15.23 -2.00 14.85
C HIS A 246 -15.99 -2.41 16.11
N ASP A 247 -17.28 -2.07 16.15
CA ASP A 247 -18.17 -2.42 17.25
C ASP A 247 -19.55 -2.79 16.68
N TYR A 248 -19.98 -4.04 16.90
CA TYR A 248 -21.28 -4.52 16.44
C TYR A 248 -22.45 -3.80 17.10
N ALA A 249 -22.25 -3.21 18.29
CA ALA A 249 -23.25 -2.41 18.97
C ALA A 249 -23.40 -1.00 18.36
N GLN A 250 -22.48 -0.57 17.49
CA GLN A 250 -22.49 0.74 16.83
C GLN A 250 -22.60 0.58 15.30
N PRO A 251 -23.79 0.24 14.79
CA PRO A 251 -23.99 -0.08 13.37
C PRO A 251 -23.81 1.12 12.43
N ASP A 252 -23.80 2.34 12.95
CA ASP A 252 -23.65 3.61 12.24
C ASP A 252 -22.19 4.02 12.00
N MET A 253 -21.22 3.30 12.59
CA MET A 253 -19.79 3.52 12.32
C MET A 253 -19.47 3.45 10.83
N LYS A 254 -18.65 4.39 10.35
CA LYS A 254 -18.18 4.49 8.96
C LYS A 254 -16.66 4.59 8.88
N TYR A 255 -16.13 4.46 7.67
CA TYR A 255 -14.69 4.54 7.37
C TYR A 255 -13.86 3.48 8.10
N LEU A 256 -14.44 2.28 8.28
CA LEU A 256 -13.79 1.17 8.96
C LEU A 256 -12.79 0.49 8.02
N GLY A 257 -11.57 0.26 8.50
CA GLY A 257 -10.51 -0.44 7.77
C GLY A 257 -9.51 0.47 7.04
N PRO A 258 -8.55 -0.14 6.33
CA PRO A 258 -7.45 0.59 5.70
C PRO A 258 -7.89 1.46 4.51
N GLU A 259 -7.48 2.72 4.52
CA GLU A 259 -7.71 3.70 3.45
C GLU A 259 -6.41 4.14 2.76
N ASP A 260 -6.52 4.52 1.48
CA ASP A 260 -5.43 5.00 0.61
C ASP A 260 -4.13 4.17 0.65
N PRO A 261 -4.21 2.84 0.43
CA PRO A 261 -3.05 1.97 0.52
C PRO A 261 -1.92 2.37 -0.45
N ARG A 262 -0.68 2.39 0.07
CA ARG A 262 0.59 2.56 -0.65
C ARG A 262 1.44 1.33 -0.40
N LEU A 263 1.86 0.65 -1.46
CA LEU A 263 2.63 -0.57 -1.36
C LEU A 263 4.10 -0.29 -1.67
N ILE A 264 5.01 -0.68 -0.79
CA ILE A 264 6.47 -0.55 -0.98
C ILE A 264 7.15 -1.85 -0.58
N LEU A 265 8.28 -2.18 -1.21
CA LEU A 265 9.12 -3.29 -0.77
C LEU A 265 10.06 -2.83 0.34
N VAL A 266 10.14 -3.63 1.39
CA VAL A 266 11.12 -3.49 2.47
C VAL A 266 11.92 -4.77 2.60
N ARG A 267 13.20 -4.66 2.93
CA ARG A 267 14.04 -5.79 3.30
C ARG A 267 13.98 -6.00 4.81
N ASN A 268 13.63 -7.19 5.25
CA ASN A 268 13.64 -7.54 6.67
C ASN A 268 15.03 -7.98 7.15
N LYS A 269 15.17 -8.18 8.47
CA LYS A 269 16.43 -8.58 9.13
C LYS A 269 16.98 -9.92 8.64
N ASP A 270 16.13 -10.79 8.11
CA ASP A 270 16.47 -12.13 7.62
C ASP A 270 16.82 -12.08 6.12
N GLY A 271 16.86 -10.88 5.52
CA GLY A 271 17.29 -10.64 4.14
C GLY A 271 16.18 -10.74 3.11
N HIS A 272 14.95 -11.10 3.50
CA HIS A 272 13.82 -11.23 2.57
C HIS A 272 13.26 -9.86 2.21
N GLU A 273 12.95 -9.66 0.93
CA GLU A 273 12.16 -8.53 0.46
C GLU A 273 10.67 -8.86 0.55
N GLU A 274 9.91 -7.99 1.20
CA GLU A 274 8.49 -8.21 1.47
C GLU A 274 7.65 -6.95 1.25
N PRO A 275 6.36 -7.11 0.87
CA PRO A 275 5.46 -5.99 0.68
C PRO A 275 5.00 -5.38 2.01
N ALA A 276 5.28 -4.10 2.20
CA ALA A 276 4.76 -3.26 3.27
C ALA A 276 3.67 -2.32 2.73
N LEU A 277 2.50 -2.39 3.36
CA LEU A 277 1.33 -1.57 3.07
C LEU A 277 1.30 -0.38 4.03
N ILE A 278 1.48 0.83 3.52
CA ILE A 278 1.26 2.07 4.26
C ILE A 278 -0.15 2.55 3.97
N TYR A 279 -0.92 2.81 5.02
CA TYR A 279 -2.30 3.25 4.91
C TYR A 279 -2.65 4.19 6.05
N ASN A 280 -3.82 4.81 5.94
CA ASN A 280 -4.42 5.50 7.06
C ASN A 280 -5.71 4.79 7.46
N SER A 281 -6.06 4.83 8.75
CA SER A 281 -7.27 4.17 9.25
C SER A 281 -7.86 4.96 10.39
N TYR A 282 -9.19 5.01 10.43
CA TYR A 282 -9.92 5.45 11.60
C TYR A 282 -9.79 4.40 12.72
N HIS A 283 -9.61 4.89 13.94
CA HIS A 283 -9.57 4.08 15.17
C HIS A 283 -9.89 4.96 16.38
N GLN A 284 -10.06 4.33 17.53
CA GLN A 284 -10.28 5.01 18.80
C GLN A 284 -9.12 4.75 19.77
N LYS A 285 -8.81 5.73 20.60
CA LYS A 285 -7.87 5.60 21.72
C LYS A 285 -8.39 6.33 22.96
N LYS A 286 -8.12 5.79 24.15
CA LYS A 286 -8.39 6.50 25.40
C LYS A 286 -7.42 7.68 25.53
N ALA A 287 -7.97 8.87 25.76
CA ALA A 287 -7.21 10.08 26.04
C ALA A 287 -7.68 10.68 27.36
N SER A 288 -6.74 11.17 28.17
CA SER A 288 -7.08 11.94 29.35
C SER A 288 -7.59 13.32 28.93
N VAL A 289 -8.80 13.67 29.37
CA VAL A 289 -9.36 15.01 29.29
C VAL A 289 -9.27 15.59 30.70
N ASP A 290 -8.70 16.78 30.81
CA ASP A 290 -8.70 17.54 32.06
C ASP A 290 -10.09 18.18 32.15
N ASP A 291 -10.86 17.82 33.17
CA ASP A 291 -12.10 18.50 33.50
C ASP A 291 -11.75 19.56 34.55
N ASP A 292 -11.81 20.82 34.13
CA ASP A 292 -11.32 21.97 34.88
C ASP A 292 -12.07 22.20 36.22
N GLU A 293 -13.12 21.42 36.52
CA GLU A 293 -13.93 21.55 37.74
C GLU A 293 -13.54 20.60 38.90
N ASP A 294 -12.94 19.43 38.63
CA ASP A 294 -12.92 18.34 39.62
C ASP A 294 -11.53 17.77 39.95
N GLY A 295 -10.50 18.10 39.16
CA GLY A 295 -9.16 17.51 39.31
C GLY A 295 -9.10 16.00 38.99
N VAL A 296 -10.17 15.44 38.41
CA VAL A 296 -10.25 14.05 37.97
C VAL A 296 -9.99 13.99 36.47
N LEU A 297 -8.89 13.34 36.07
CA LEU A 297 -8.59 13.03 34.66
C LEU A 297 -9.61 12.02 34.13
N VAL A 298 -10.64 12.49 33.42
CA VAL A 298 -11.60 11.61 32.74
C VAL A 298 -10.91 10.98 31.52
N LYS A 299 -10.95 9.65 31.42
CA LYS A 299 -10.47 8.93 30.22
C LYS A 299 -11.61 8.83 29.23
N GLU A 300 -11.65 9.74 28.26
CA GLU A 300 -12.61 9.67 27.15
C GLU A 300 -12.05 8.91 25.96
N HIS A 301 -12.95 8.28 25.20
CA HIS A 301 -12.63 7.67 23.91
C HIS A 301 -12.53 8.77 22.85
N MET A 302 -11.33 8.97 22.31
CA MET A 302 -11.06 9.93 21.24
C MET A 302 -10.82 9.21 19.91
N TYR A 303 -11.38 9.76 18.83
CA TYR A 303 -11.25 9.20 17.49
C TYR A 303 -10.11 9.84 16.71
N PHE A 304 -9.34 9.01 16.01
CA PHE A 304 -8.18 9.42 15.23
C PHE A 304 -8.17 8.74 13.88
N ARG A 305 -7.63 9.42 12.87
CA ARG A 305 -7.23 8.85 11.58
C ARG A 305 -5.71 8.90 11.51
N SER A 306 -5.06 7.78 11.79
CA SER A 306 -3.60 7.72 11.97
C SER A 306 -2.89 7.02 10.82
N MET A 307 -1.57 7.20 10.76
CA MET A 307 -0.68 6.48 9.86
C MET A 307 -0.37 5.08 10.39
N TRP A 308 -0.48 4.08 9.51
CA TRP A 308 -0.20 2.70 9.82
C TRP A 308 0.69 2.07 8.75
N VAL A 309 1.44 1.06 9.16
CA VAL A 309 2.09 0.11 8.26
C VAL A 309 1.60 -1.30 8.58
N SER A 310 1.31 -2.09 7.55
CA SER A 310 0.99 -3.51 7.65
C SER A 310 1.91 -4.32 6.74
N TRP A 311 2.25 -5.54 7.14
CA TRP A 311 3.05 -6.46 6.33
C TRP A 311 2.17 -7.60 5.85
N GLY A 312 2.06 -7.79 4.53
CA GLY A 312 1.16 -8.80 3.96
C GLY A 312 1.54 -10.24 4.30
N TRP A 313 2.81 -10.49 4.66
CA TRP A 313 3.36 -11.83 4.94
C TRP A 313 3.81 -12.01 6.39
N GLN A 314 3.69 -10.96 7.21
CA GLN A 314 3.94 -11.05 8.65
C GLN A 314 2.59 -11.00 9.37
N PHE A 315 2.45 -11.75 10.45
CA PHE A 315 1.20 -11.94 11.14
C PHE A 315 1.30 -11.62 12.64
N GLN A 316 0.15 -11.37 13.23
CA GLN A 316 -0.04 -11.18 14.66
C GLN A 316 -1.33 -11.89 15.11
N ARG A 317 -1.39 -12.26 16.38
CA ARG A 317 -2.63 -12.68 17.04
C ARG A 317 -3.35 -11.47 17.61
N GLY A 318 -4.67 -11.45 17.49
CA GLY A 318 -5.51 -10.40 18.06
C GLY A 318 -5.28 -9.00 17.47
N LYS A 319 -6.04 -8.05 18.01
CA LYS A 319 -6.09 -6.65 17.54
C LYS A 319 -5.39 -5.67 18.47
N PHE A 320 -4.45 -6.13 19.30
CA PHE A 320 -3.78 -5.34 20.34
C PHE A 320 -3.12 -4.04 19.85
N ALA A 321 -2.69 -4.00 18.58
CA ALA A 321 -2.13 -2.79 18.00
C ALA A 321 -3.20 -1.69 17.78
N VAL A 322 -4.44 -2.10 17.49
CA VAL A 322 -5.55 -1.24 17.10
C VAL A 322 -6.45 -0.90 18.30
N GLU A 323 -6.77 -1.88 19.13
CA GLU A 323 -7.70 -1.73 20.26
C GLU A 323 -6.98 -1.38 21.56
N ASP A 324 -7.56 -0.49 22.35
CA ASP A 324 -7.05 -0.15 23.70
C ASP A 324 -7.64 -1.03 24.80
N ASN A 325 -8.86 -1.54 24.58
CA ASN A 325 -9.47 -2.53 25.46
C ASN A 325 -9.18 -3.91 24.89
N HIS A 326 -8.72 -4.82 25.75
CA HIS A 326 -8.55 -6.22 25.38
C HIS A 326 -9.92 -6.83 25.07
N ASN A 327 -10.05 -7.47 23.91
CA ASN A 327 -11.22 -8.25 23.53
C ASN A 327 -10.81 -9.71 23.29
N PRO A 328 -11.14 -10.64 24.22
CA PRO A 328 -10.81 -12.06 24.11
C PRO A 328 -11.34 -12.74 22.83
N ASP A 329 -12.40 -12.23 22.21
CA ASP A 329 -13.01 -12.80 21.00
C ASP A 329 -12.07 -12.79 19.78
N PHE A 330 -11.04 -11.95 19.84
CA PHE A 330 -10.06 -11.79 18.77
C PHE A 330 -8.70 -12.42 19.07
N ASP A 331 -8.42 -12.83 20.32
CA ASP A 331 -7.07 -13.27 20.76
C ASP A 331 -6.52 -14.43 19.92
N ASN A 332 -7.39 -15.35 19.52
CA ASN A 332 -6.99 -16.54 18.77
C ASN A 332 -6.99 -16.32 17.25
N ARG A 333 -7.47 -15.17 16.76
CA ARG A 333 -7.52 -14.87 15.33
C ARG A 333 -6.19 -14.33 14.84
N ILE A 334 -5.84 -14.70 13.61
CA ILE A 334 -4.60 -14.29 12.96
C ILE A 334 -4.88 -13.16 11.97
N TYR A 335 -4.19 -12.06 12.16
CA TYR A 335 -4.24 -10.89 11.30
C TYR A 335 -2.89 -10.61 10.67
N ASN A 336 -2.85 -9.82 9.59
CA ASN A 336 -1.59 -9.23 9.16
C ASN A 336 -1.05 -8.35 10.29
N ARG A 337 0.27 -8.40 10.50
CA ARG A 337 0.96 -7.56 11.47
C ARG A 337 0.74 -6.11 11.08
N VAL A 338 0.36 -5.28 12.04
CA VAL A 338 0.21 -3.83 11.87
C VAL A 338 0.99 -3.07 12.92
N LYS A 339 1.35 -1.84 12.58
CA LYS A 339 2.03 -0.92 13.49
C LYS A 339 1.56 0.50 13.24
N GLU A 340 1.11 1.15 14.31
CA GLU A 340 0.78 2.57 14.29
C GLU A 340 2.07 3.40 14.26
N LEU A 341 2.18 4.34 13.33
CA LEU A 341 3.33 5.22 13.19
C LEU A 341 3.09 6.54 13.92
N LYS A 342 3.75 6.72 15.06
CA LYS A 342 3.53 7.82 16.01
C LYS A 342 4.65 8.84 15.98
N ILE A 343 4.32 10.09 15.70
CA ILE A 343 5.27 11.21 15.77
C ILE A 343 5.59 11.50 17.25
N LYS A 344 6.88 11.46 17.60
CA LYS A 344 7.35 11.76 18.96
C LYS A 344 7.19 13.25 19.26
N ASN A 345 7.04 13.56 20.56
CA ASN A 345 7.07 14.92 21.08
C ASN A 345 6.03 15.87 20.44
N SER A 346 4.94 15.31 19.90
CA SER A 346 3.81 16.06 19.36
C SER A 346 2.51 15.54 19.98
N LYS A 347 1.53 16.42 20.19
CA LYS A 347 0.16 15.99 20.47
C LYS A 347 -0.31 15.08 19.33
N ARG A 348 -1.08 14.05 19.67
CA ARG A 348 -1.66 13.14 18.69
C ARG A 348 -2.58 13.91 17.74
N GLU A 349 -2.25 13.88 16.46
CA GLU A 349 -3.03 14.54 15.42
C GLU A 349 -4.36 13.81 15.19
N LYS A 350 -5.46 14.56 15.09
CA LYS A 350 -6.80 14.00 14.80
C LYS A 350 -6.83 13.31 13.44
N THR A 351 -6.11 13.84 12.47
CA THR A 351 -6.06 13.28 11.11
C THR A 351 -4.66 13.38 10.56
N GLN A 352 -4.16 12.26 10.07
CA GLN A 352 -2.93 12.15 9.33
C GLN A 352 -3.25 11.42 8.01
N LYS A 353 -2.91 12.05 6.88
CA LYS A 353 -3.07 11.52 5.51
C LYS A 353 -2.14 12.25 4.54
N ASN A 354 -2.15 11.84 3.26
CA ASN A 354 -1.43 12.50 2.16
C ASN A 354 0.10 12.48 2.26
N TRP A 355 0.69 11.33 2.61
CA TRP A 355 2.15 11.17 2.66
C TRP A 355 2.69 10.43 1.44
N THR A 356 4.00 10.53 1.25
CA THR A 356 4.74 9.86 0.15
C THR A 356 5.84 9.00 0.78
N PRO A 357 5.70 7.66 0.85
CA PRO A 357 6.68 6.79 1.48
C PRO A 357 7.90 6.56 0.60
N PHE A 358 9.07 6.32 1.19
CA PHE A 358 10.28 5.90 0.51
C PHE A 358 11.29 5.23 1.47
N VAL A 359 12.29 4.55 0.92
CA VAL A 359 13.36 3.85 1.65
C VAL A 359 14.72 4.41 1.26
N SER A 360 15.67 4.40 2.22
CA SER A 360 17.05 4.83 1.99
C SER A 360 17.93 3.63 1.69
N GLU A 361 18.57 3.65 0.53
CA GLU A 361 19.51 2.63 0.12
C GLU A 361 20.74 2.65 1.03
N HIS A 362 21.22 3.85 1.36
CA HIS A 362 22.34 3.98 2.28
C HIS A 362 22.05 3.36 3.66
N SER A 363 20.87 3.66 4.23
CA SER A 363 20.46 3.06 5.51
C SER A 363 20.35 1.54 5.42
N ARG A 364 19.82 1.02 4.31
CA ARG A 364 19.71 -0.43 4.08
C ARG A 364 21.08 -1.10 4.02
N GLN A 365 22.06 -0.48 3.36
CA GLN A 365 23.43 -1.00 3.33
C GLN A 365 24.10 -0.95 4.70
N GLU A 366 23.88 0.13 5.47
CA GLU A 366 24.43 0.28 6.81
C GLU A 366 23.92 -0.78 7.78
N PHE A 367 22.62 -1.08 7.78
CA PHE A 367 22.00 -2.03 8.73
C PHE A 367 21.85 -3.45 8.17
N GLY A 368 22.02 -3.66 6.87
CA GLY A 368 21.71 -4.91 6.16
C GLY A 368 20.22 -5.11 5.82
N TYR A 369 19.33 -4.27 6.36
CA TYR A 369 17.89 -4.34 6.18
C TYR A 369 17.23 -2.96 6.33
N ASP A 370 15.95 -2.83 5.95
CA ASP A 370 15.19 -1.59 6.09
C ASP A 370 14.68 -1.41 7.52
N LYS A 371 15.50 -0.74 8.35
CA LYS A 371 15.13 -0.40 9.72
C LYS A 371 14.07 0.71 9.81
N HIS A 372 14.03 1.58 8.81
CA HIS A 372 13.21 2.78 8.81
C HIS A 372 12.45 2.98 7.51
N LEU A 373 11.22 3.49 7.61
CA LEU A 373 10.52 4.13 6.50
C LEU A 373 10.68 5.65 6.59
N LEU A 374 10.93 6.26 5.44
CA LEU A 374 10.94 7.71 5.29
C LEU A 374 9.65 8.15 4.59
N PHE A 375 9.20 9.35 4.90
CA PHE A 375 8.02 9.94 4.31
C PHE A 375 8.28 11.39 3.95
N VAL A 376 7.87 11.79 2.75
CA VAL A 376 7.53 13.20 2.53
C VAL A 376 6.23 13.40 3.28
N TYR A 377 6.35 13.95 4.49
CA TYR A 377 5.20 14.22 5.34
C TYR A 377 4.42 15.42 4.79
N ARG A 378 5.13 16.40 4.24
CA ARG A 378 4.55 17.55 3.56
C ARG A 378 5.48 18.03 2.45
N TRP A 379 4.90 18.32 1.29
CA TRP A 379 5.61 18.85 0.12
C TRP A 379 5.86 20.36 0.24
N ALA A 380 4.85 21.13 0.67
CA ALA A 380 5.03 22.55 0.93
C ALA A 380 5.96 22.73 2.13
N TYR A 381 7.07 23.46 1.93
CA TYR A 381 8.17 23.59 2.89
C TYR A 381 8.61 22.20 3.39
N LEU A 382 9.31 21.49 2.51
CA LEU A 382 9.65 20.06 2.62
C LEU A 382 9.90 19.57 4.06
N HIS A 383 9.04 18.65 4.51
CA HIS A 383 9.18 17.94 5.78
C HIS A 383 9.41 16.46 5.53
N ILE A 384 10.53 15.93 6.02
CA ILE A 384 10.85 14.51 5.93
C ILE A 384 10.68 13.88 7.31
N LEU A 385 9.77 12.90 7.40
CA LEU A 385 9.54 12.11 8.59
C LEU A 385 10.25 10.77 8.48
N LYS A 386 10.99 10.39 9.51
CA LYS A 386 11.65 9.08 9.64
C LYS A 386 10.97 8.27 10.73
N CYS A 387 10.48 7.09 10.37
CA CYS A 387 9.78 6.18 11.28
C CYS A 387 10.55 4.87 11.43
N ASP A 388 10.75 4.43 12.67
CA ASP A 388 11.22 3.08 12.96
C ASP A 388 10.09 2.07 12.79
N ILE A 389 10.31 1.10 11.91
CA ILE A 389 9.34 0.04 11.60
C ILE A 389 9.69 -1.30 12.24
N THR A 390 10.85 -1.39 12.90
CA THR A 390 11.35 -2.64 13.48
C THR A 390 11.12 -2.73 14.98
N SER A 391 11.28 -1.64 15.74
CA SER A 391 10.92 -1.66 17.16
C SER A 391 9.40 -1.74 17.38
N GLU A 392 8.99 -2.23 18.54
CA GLU A 392 7.58 -2.41 18.89
C GLU A 392 6.75 -1.11 18.90
N LYS A 393 7.38 0.06 19.08
CA LYS A 393 6.67 1.32 19.37
C LYS A 393 6.34 2.20 18.15
N GLY A 394 6.73 1.84 16.93
CA GLY A 394 6.37 2.58 15.70
C GLY A 394 6.75 4.06 15.72
N LYS A 395 7.92 4.37 16.27
CA LYS A 395 8.32 5.71 16.68
C LYS A 395 8.85 6.53 15.50
N CYS A 396 8.29 7.71 15.27
CA CYS A 396 8.68 8.63 14.20
C CYS A 396 9.25 9.96 14.71
N GLY A 397 10.17 10.54 13.95
CA GLY A 397 10.71 11.89 14.18
C GLY A 397 11.07 12.57 12.86
N PHE A 398 10.97 13.90 12.80
CA PHE A 398 11.37 14.66 11.62
C PHE A 398 12.90 14.61 11.46
N SER A 399 13.37 14.11 10.32
CA SER A 399 14.80 14.09 9.99
C SER A 399 15.24 15.35 9.26
N TYR A 400 14.30 16.05 8.63
CA TYR A 400 14.55 17.31 7.94
C TYR A 400 13.28 18.17 7.90
N THR A 401 13.47 19.46 8.12
CA THR A 401 12.41 20.47 8.06
C THR A 401 12.97 21.72 7.40
N ALA A 402 12.40 22.15 6.27
CA ALA A 402 12.85 23.37 5.59
C ALA A 402 12.54 24.66 6.39
N GLN A 403 11.56 24.64 7.31
CA GLN A 403 11.18 25.78 8.14
C GLN A 403 10.85 25.35 9.58
N ASP A 404 11.62 25.85 10.53
CA ASP A 404 11.64 25.39 11.92
C ASP A 404 10.32 25.56 12.71
N ASN A 405 9.57 26.62 12.40
CA ASN A 405 8.35 26.97 13.14
C ASN A 405 7.07 26.33 12.58
N MET A 406 7.19 25.45 11.57
CA MET A 406 6.01 24.88 10.94
C MET A 406 5.42 23.74 11.78
N LYS A 407 4.18 23.94 12.26
CA LYS A 407 3.45 22.95 13.04
C LYS A 407 2.99 21.78 12.16
N VAL A 408 2.79 20.63 12.79
CA VAL A 408 2.18 19.44 12.16
C VAL A 408 0.77 19.76 11.63
N THR A 409 0.08 20.72 12.24
CA THR A 409 -1.26 21.21 11.85
C THR A 409 -1.27 22.24 10.70
N SER A 410 -0.12 22.73 10.23
CA SER A 410 -0.09 23.75 9.16
C SER A 410 -0.66 23.24 7.82
N LYS A 411 -1.06 24.15 6.93
CA LYS A 411 -1.67 23.82 5.64
C LYS A 411 -0.79 22.86 4.82
N VAL A 412 -1.41 21.86 4.20
CA VAL A 412 -0.71 20.80 3.42
C VAL A 412 0.02 21.35 2.19
N GLY A 413 -0.54 22.42 1.59
CA GLY A 413 -0.06 22.99 0.34
C GLY A 413 -0.73 22.40 -0.91
N PRO A 414 -0.26 22.80 -2.10
CA PRO A 414 -0.87 22.42 -3.39
C PRO A 414 -0.59 20.96 -3.79
N LEU A 415 0.48 20.36 -3.27
CA LEU A 415 0.80 18.94 -3.47
C LEU A 415 0.40 18.14 -2.23
N ARG A 416 -0.30 17.03 -2.43
CA ARG A 416 -0.86 16.15 -1.39
C ARG A 416 -0.39 14.72 -1.58
N GLY A 417 0.58 14.28 -0.80
CA GLY A 417 1.11 12.91 -0.90
C GLY A 417 1.63 12.58 -2.29
N GLY A 418 1.76 11.29 -2.56
CA GLY A 418 2.30 10.80 -3.83
C GLY A 418 2.38 9.29 -3.87
N THR A 419 2.95 8.78 -4.95
CA THR A 419 3.40 7.38 -5.04
C THR A 419 4.48 7.10 -4.00
N PRO A 420 4.71 5.85 -3.58
CA PRO A 420 6.02 5.49 -3.04
C PRO A 420 7.11 5.96 -4.01
N MET A 421 8.20 6.52 -3.48
CA MET A 421 9.31 7.01 -4.32
C MET A 421 10.35 5.92 -4.50
N VAL A 422 10.94 5.88 -5.69
CA VAL A 422 11.95 4.90 -6.06
C VAL A 422 13.33 5.54 -5.98
N ASN A 423 14.26 4.84 -5.33
CA ASN A 423 15.64 5.29 -5.14
C ASN A 423 16.48 4.96 -6.38
N LEU A 424 16.99 5.98 -7.07
CA LEU A 424 17.81 5.79 -8.27
C LEU A 424 19.13 5.08 -7.96
N ASN A 425 19.68 5.24 -6.76
CA ASN A 425 20.91 4.57 -6.36
C ASN A 425 20.73 3.04 -6.36
N THR A 426 19.57 2.57 -5.87
CA THR A 426 19.19 1.14 -5.91
C THR A 426 19.10 0.65 -7.35
N ILE A 427 18.40 1.40 -8.22
CA ILE A 427 18.24 1.04 -9.64
C ILE A 427 19.59 0.94 -10.35
N ILE A 428 20.44 1.95 -10.22
CA ILE A 428 21.76 1.97 -10.89
C ILE A 428 22.58 0.77 -10.45
N ARG A 429 22.63 0.47 -9.15
CA ARG A 429 23.39 -0.67 -8.64
C ARG A 429 22.84 -2.02 -9.13
N GLU A 430 21.53 -2.18 -9.19
CA GLU A 430 20.91 -3.48 -9.49
C GLU A 430 20.80 -3.77 -11.00
N HIS A 431 20.72 -2.72 -11.83
CA HIS A 431 20.48 -2.86 -13.28
C HIS A 431 21.69 -2.50 -14.14
N THR A 432 22.78 -1.99 -13.56
CA THR A 432 23.94 -1.54 -14.32
C THR A 432 25.24 -2.07 -13.73
N GLN A 433 26.29 -2.11 -14.55
CA GLN A 433 27.64 -2.46 -14.12
C GLN A 433 28.47 -1.23 -13.73
N MET A 434 27.88 -0.03 -13.77
CA MET A 434 28.60 1.21 -13.52
C MET A 434 28.76 1.45 -12.01
N PRO A 435 29.96 1.83 -11.54
CA PRO A 435 30.14 2.21 -10.15
C PRO A 435 29.29 3.43 -9.80
N LEU A 436 28.45 3.32 -8.77
CA LEU A 436 27.55 4.40 -8.34
C LEU A 436 28.26 5.75 -8.13
N LYS A 437 29.50 5.70 -7.59
CA LYS A 437 30.35 6.87 -7.32
C LYS A 437 30.73 7.67 -8.57
N ASP A 438 30.68 7.05 -9.75
CA ASP A 438 31.02 7.69 -11.02
C ASP A 438 29.83 8.49 -11.57
N LEU A 439 28.60 8.21 -11.11
CA LEU A 439 27.36 8.83 -11.57
C LEU A 439 26.71 9.75 -10.51
N ILE A 440 26.82 9.37 -9.23
CA ILE A 440 26.18 10.06 -8.12
C ILE A 440 27.26 10.40 -7.08
N PRO A 441 27.39 11.70 -6.68
CA PRO A 441 28.31 12.11 -5.64
C PRO A 441 28.21 11.27 -4.37
N GLN A 442 29.34 11.01 -3.72
CA GLN A 442 29.37 10.21 -2.51
C GLN A 442 28.42 10.76 -1.43
N GLY A 443 27.61 9.87 -0.85
CA GLY A 443 26.63 10.22 0.18
C GLY A 443 25.32 10.82 -0.34
N ARG A 444 25.22 11.15 -1.64
CA ARG A 444 23.96 11.61 -2.24
C ARG A 444 23.03 10.44 -2.49
N GLU A 445 21.75 10.63 -2.16
CA GLU A 445 20.66 9.74 -2.56
C GLU A 445 19.62 10.53 -3.36
N ILE A 446 19.07 9.91 -4.42
CA ILE A 446 18.09 10.53 -5.31
C ILE A 446 16.84 9.66 -5.38
N TRP A 447 15.68 10.25 -5.16
CA TRP A 447 14.39 9.57 -5.29
C TRP A 447 13.51 10.23 -6.32
N VAL A 448 12.81 9.40 -7.10
CA VAL A 448 11.84 9.83 -8.10
C VAL A 448 10.47 9.28 -7.73
N GLY A 449 9.44 10.12 -7.86
CA GLY A 449 8.06 9.72 -7.61
C GLY A 449 7.08 10.65 -8.31
N PHE A 450 5.79 10.41 -8.11
CA PHE A 450 4.75 11.33 -8.55
C PHE A 450 3.97 11.87 -7.35
N ALA A 451 4.10 13.18 -7.10
CA ALA A 451 3.25 13.89 -6.16
C ALA A 451 1.87 14.13 -6.79
N ARG A 452 0.87 14.39 -5.95
CA ARG A 452 -0.50 14.68 -6.43
C ARG A 452 -0.78 16.15 -6.22
N ALA A 453 -0.95 16.90 -7.30
CA ALA A 453 -1.59 18.19 -7.20
C ALA A 453 -3.02 18.02 -6.73
N HIS A 454 -3.47 18.95 -5.90
CA HIS A 454 -4.87 19.12 -5.57
C HIS A 454 -5.25 20.57 -5.81
N PHE A 455 -6.22 20.76 -6.70
CA PHE A 455 -6.82 22.05 -6.96
C PHE A 455 -8.27 22.04 -6.57
N VAL A 456 -8.69 23.14 -5.96
CA VAL A 456 -10.07 23.42 -5.60
C VAL A 456 -10.61 24.40 -6.62
N GLU A 457 -11.81 24.14 -7.14
CA GLU A 457 -12.51 25.04 -8.09
C GLU A 457 -11.67 25.38 -9.33
N CYS A 458 -11.02 24.37 -9.90
CA CYS A 458 -10.20 24.49 -11.10
C CYS A 458 -10.77 23.61 -12.22
N GLY A 459 -10.70 24.06 -13.47
CA GLY A 459 -11.32 23.34 -14.59
C GLY A 459 -12.85 23.35 -14.46
N CYS A 460 -13.48 22.19 -14.59
CA CYS A 460 -14.95 22.07 -14.62
C CYS A 460 -15.59 21.50 -13.34
N GLY A 461 -14.81 21.10 -12.34
CA GLY A 461 -15.30 20.37 -11.16
C GLY A 461 -14.66 20.86 -9.87
N LYS A 462 -15.12 20.30 -8.75
CA LYS A 462 -14.84 20.86 -7.41
C LYS A 462 -13.42 20.56 -6.92
N ASP A 463 -12.97 19.32 -7.13
CA ASP A 463 -11.67 18.82 -6.66
C ASP A 463 -10.94 18.15 -7.83
N PHE A 464 -9.80 18.72 -8.25
CA PHE A 464 -8.97 18.18 -9.33
C PHE A 464 -7.69 17.58 -8.76
N TYR A 465 -7.42 16.33 -9.14
CA TYR A 465 -6.15 15.67 -8.83
C TYR A 465 -5.38 15.34 -10.10
N ARG A 466 -4.10 15.73 -10.16
CA ARG A 466 -3.20 15.45 -11.28
C ARG A 466 -1.81 15.05 -10.77
N PRO A 467 -1.09 14.17 -11.48
CA PRO A 467 0.29 13.83 -11.14
C PRO A 467 1.26 14.96 -11.50
N ASN A 468 2.25 15.14 -10.63
CA ASN A 468 3.49 15.87 -10.92
C ASN A 468 4.66 14.91 -10.68
N LEU A 469 5.52 14.72 -11.67
CA LEU A 469 6.81 14.10 -11.44
C LEU A 469 7.59 14.97 -10.45
N VAL A 470 8.19 14.34 -9.45
CA VAL A 470 8.99 15.00 -8.42
C VAL A 470 10.27 14.22 -8.17
N VAL A 471 11.37 14.95 -8.00
CA VAL A 471 12.68 14.38 -7.68
C VAL A 471 13.21 15.01 -6.40
N ILE A 472 13.45 14.20 -5.37
CA ILE A 472 14.08 14.63 -4.12
C ILE A 472 15.54 14.18 -4.11
N VAL A 473 16.41 15.07 -3.66
CA VAL A 473 17.83 14.77 -3.43
C VAL A 473 18.11 14.93 -1.94
N LYS A 474 18.81 13.94 -1.36
CA LYS A 474 19.45 14.05 -0.04
C LYS A 474 20.95 14.16 -0.23
N ASP A 475 21.56 15.15 0.39
CA ASP A 475 23.01 15.32 0.47
C ASP A 475 23.45 15.25 1.94
N PRO A 476 24.67 14.73 2.24
CA PRO A 476 25.26 14.89 3.57
C PRO A 476 25.41 16.38 3.90
N ALA A 477 25.14 16.76 5.14
CA ALA A 477 25.40 18.13 5.53
C ALA A 477 26.91 18.42 5.54
N SER A 478 27.32 19.55 4.96
CA SER A 478 28.73 19.89 4.73
C SER A 478 29.45 20.53 5.92
N ASN A 479 28.72 20.91 6.99
CA ASN A 479 29.24 21.75 8.07
C ASN A 479 28.99 21.12 9.44
N GLU A 480 29.93 21.30 10.38
CA GLU A 480 29.81 20.85 11.78
C GLU A 480 28.65 21.55 12.53
N ASP A 481 28.22 22.74 12.07
CA ASP A 481 27.07 23.50 12.61
C ASP A 481 25.72 23.12 11.96
N ALA A 482 25.67 22.09 11.13
CA ALA A 482 24.44 21.73 10.44
C ALA A 482 23.38 21.21 11.43
N LYS A 483 22.27 21.95 11.53
CA LYS A 483 21.09 21.59 12.33
C LYS A 483 20.56 20.17 12.04
N HIS A 484 20.78 19.70 10.81
CA HIS A 484 20.41 18.37 10.36
C HIS A 484 21.66 17.63 9.85
N ARG A 485 21.75 16.33 10.14
CA ARG A 485 22.81 15.44 9.59
C ARG A 485 22.72 15.32 8.07
N ASP A 486 21.51 15.37 7.53
CA ASP A 486 21.19 15.25 6.12
C ASP A 486 20.39 16.46 5.65
N MET A 487 20.69 16.96 4.45
CA MET A 487 19.94 18.04 3.81
C MET A 487 19.10 17.49 2.66
N TYR A 488 17.81 17.82 2.63
CA TYR A 488 16.89 17.41 1.57
C TYR A 488 16.44 18.60 0.74
N ARG A 489 16.24 18.38 -0.56
CA ARG A 489 15.64 19.38 -1.46
C ARG A 489 14.79 18.72 -2.53
N ILE A 490 13.77 19.44 -2.98
CA ILE A 490 13.12 19.14 -4.24
C ILE A 490 14.03 19.68 -5.34
N SER A 491 14.58 18.78 -6.14
CA SER A 491 15.46 19.11 -7.25
C SER A 491 14.66 19.43 -8.51
N HIS A 492 13.70 18.58 -8.83
CA HIS A 492 12.86 18.75 -10.02
C HIS A 492 11.40 18.54 -9.65
N ILE A 493 10.55 19.32 -10.30
CA ILE A 493 9.10 19.17 -10.25
C ILE A 493 8.53 19.41 -11.65
N SER A 494 7.68 18.52 -12.16
CA SER A 494 6.99 18.77 -13.42
C SER A 494 5.77 19.65 -13.24
N SER A 495 5.33 20.27 -14.34
CA SER A 495 3.94 20.66 -14.52
C SER A 495 3.00 19.44 -14.39
N PHE A 496 1.70 19.70 -14.22
CA PHE A 496 0.69 18.65 -14.17
C PHE A 496 0.70 17.88 -15.49
N THR A 497 0.77 16.56 -15.42
CA THR A 497 0.70 15.70 -16.60
C THR A 497 -0.55 14.83 -16.53
N SER A 498 -1.18 14.54 -17.67
CA SER A 498 -2.22 13.50 -17.72
C SER A 498 -1.62 12.12 -17.98
N LEU A 499 -0.34 12.05 -18.39
CA LEU A 499 0.30 10.86 -18.94
C LEU A 499 -0.58 10.16 -20.00
N ASP A 500 -1.31 10.94 -20.80
CA ASP A 500 -2.27 10.43 -21.80
C ASP A 500 -3.36 9.50 -21.21
N VAL A 501 -3.62 9.61 -19.90
CA VAL A 501 -4.71 8.91 -19.24
C VAL A 501 -5.94 9.80 -19.22
N GLU A 502 -7.01 9.33 -19.86
CA GLU A 502 -8.31 9.98 -19.80
C GLU A 502 -8.94 9.85 -18.41
N ALA A 503 -9.47 10.95 -17.88
CA ALA A 503 -10.25 10.94 -16.65
C ALA A 503 -11.59 10.20 -16.86
N ILE A 504 -12.03 9.48 -15.83
CA ILE A 504 -13.36 8.86 -15.76
C ILE A 504 -14.20 9.56 -14.69
N SER A 505 -15.52 9.39 -14.76
CA SER A 505 -16.43 9.99 -13.78
C SER A 505 -16.18 9.46 -12.37
N TRP A 506 -16.36 10.31 -11.37
CA TRP A 506 -16.34 9.90 -9.97
C TRP A 506 -17.52 9.00 -9.62
N ASP A 507 -18.65 9.18 -10.30
CA ASP A 507 -19.83 8.37 -10.10
C ASP A 507 -19.92 7.35 -11.24
N PRO A 508 -19.69 6.04 -10.98
CA PRO A 508 -19.77 5.02 -12.01
C PRO A 508 -21.15 4.93 -12.68
N LEU A 509 -22.22 5.34 -11.99
CA LEU A 509 -23.58 5.34 -12.52
C LEU A 509 -23.85 6.55 -13.43
N ARG A 510 -22.96 7.56 -13.41
CA ARG A 510 -23.03 8.75 -14.26
C ARG A 510 -21.71 8.93 -15.01
N PRO A 511 -21.41 8.05 -16.00
CA PRO A 511 -20.11 8.01 -16.66
C PRO A 511 -19.79 9.27 -17.48
N LEU A 512 -20.81 10.06 -17.85
CA LEU A 512 -20.67 11.32 -18.59
C LEU A 512 -20.41 12.53 -17.68
N ASP A 513 -20.62 12.40 -16.37
CA ASP A 513 -20.52 13.49 -15.39
C ASP A 513 -19.08 13.73 -14.90
N LEU A 514 -18.12 13.87 -15.83
CA LEU A 514 -16.69 14.09 -15.52
C LEU A 514 -16.41 15.31 -14.62
N CYS A 515 -17.33 16.27 -14.63
CA CYS A 515 -17.20 17.56 -13.97
C CYS A 515 -18.01 17.64 -12.65
N VAL A 516 -18.77 16.59 -12.30
CA VAL A 516 -19.56 16.57 -11.07
C VAL A 516 -18.75 15.91 -9.95
N GLY A 517 -18.31 16.71 -8.98
CA GLY A 517 -17.54 16.24 -7.84
C GLY A 517 -16.03 16.16 -8.10
N THR A 518 -15.43 15.01 -7.76
CA THR A 518 -13.97 14.79 -7.80
C THR A 518 -13.51 14.35 -9.19
N ASN A 519 -12.60 15.09 -9.82
CA ASN A 519 -11.95 14.67 -11.05
C ASN A 519 -10.52 14.20 -10.76
N ALA A 520 -10.32 12.88 -10.65
CA ALA A 520 -9.08 12.31 -10.16
C ALA A 520 -8.32 11.49 -11.22
N ILE A 521 -7.12 11.96 -11.58
CA ILE A 521 -6.07 11.16 -12.20
C ILE A 521 -4.94 11.09 -11.17
N ILE A 522 -4.84 9.96 -10.48
CA ILE A 522 -3.97 9.82 -9.31
C ILE A 522 -3.01 8.64 -9.51
N PRO A 523 -1.70 8.88 -9.50
CA PRO A 523 -0.72 7.81 -9.49
C PRO A 523 -0.67 7.21 -8.08
N ASN A 524 -0.80 5.90 -7.97
CA ASN A 524 -0.84 5.20 -6.67
C ASN A 524 0.40 4.40 -6.35
N GLY A 525 1.25 4.12 -7.34
CA GLY A 525 2.48 3.38 -7.18
C GLY A 525 3.35 3.51 -8.41
N ILE A 526 4.61 3.13 -8.28
CA ILE A 526 5.41 2.75 -9.43
C ILE A 526 5.87 1.33 -9.17
N SER A 527 5.36 0.39 -9.98
CA SER A 527 5.43 -1.03 -9.68
C SER A 527 6.81 -1.64 -9.93
N GLU A 528 7.47 -1.18 -10.99
CA GLU A 528 8.78 -1.65 -11.42
C GLU A 528 9.47 -0.56 -12.24
N TRP A 529 10.81 -0.60 -12.26
CA TRP A 529 11.66 0.26 -13.08
C TRP A 529 12.74 -0.58 -13.74
N THR A 530 13.18 -0.13 -14.92
CA THR A 530 14.36 -0.67 -15.61
C THR A 530 15.16 0.49 -16.18
N ALA A 531 16.48 0.43 -16.03
CA ALA A 531 17.38 1.43 -16.59
C ALA A 531 18.11 0.86 -17.81
N HIS A 532 18.18 1.66 -18.87
CA HIS A 532 18.80 1.27 -20.15
C HIS A 532 19.74 2.36 -20.62
N ASN A 533 20.80 1.98 -21.34
CA ASN A 533 21.71 2.89 -22.01
C ASN A 533 22.26 4.02 -21.12
N ILE A 534 22.69 3.71 -19.88
CA ILE A 534 23.43 4.68 -19.04
C ILE A 534 24.89 4.86 -19.55
N ALA A 535 25.18 4.47 -20.79
CA ALA A 535 26.50 4.64 -21.37
C ALA A 535 26.67 6.09 -21.83
N HIS A 536 27.63 6.79 -21.20
CA HIS A 536 28.03 8.18 -21.42
C HIS A 536 27.07 9.24 -20.87
N TRP A 537 27.13 9.45 -19.54
CA TRP A 537 26.87 10.74 -18.92
C TRP A 537 28.19 11.40 -18.56
#